data_AF-A0A093Q3B4-F1
#
_entry.id   AF-A0A093Q3B4-F1
#
_cell.length_a   1.000
_cell.length_b   1.000
_cell.length_c   1.000
_cell.angle_alpha   90.00
_cell.angle_beta   90.00
_cell.angle_gamma   90.00
#
_symmetry.space_group_name_H-M   'P 1'
#
loop_
_entity.id
_entity.type
_entity.pdbx_description
1 polymer ?
#
loop_
_entity_poly.entity_id
_entity_poly.type
_entity_poly.pdbx_seq_one_letter_code
_entity_poly.pdbx_strand_id
1 'polypeptide(L)'
;LRFPQKLWKMLESSRFLSIWWSEGGKCVAINKDLFEKEVLGRAGPQRLFDTQKMKSFMRQLNVYGFTETKRDDQRSASLPEFLAEEAAVSAHSQILYYYNPCFNRAHPWLVERCRRRAALKRRAPGEAETDGRPFRGP
;
A
#
# COMPACT_ATOMS: atom_id res chain seq x y z
N LEU A 1 -12.61 -2.75 12.05
CA LEU A 1 -11.19 -2.45 11.72
C LEU A 1 -11.12 -1.52 10.52
N ARG A 2 -10.30 -0.46 10.58
CA ARG A 2 -10.01 0.41 9.42
C ARG A 2 -9.12 -0.33 8.41
N PHE A 3 -9.04 0.20 7.19
CA PHE A 3 -8.29 -0.43 6.10
C PHE A 3 -6.83 -0.78 6.47
N PRO A 4 -6.00 0.12 7.05
CA PRO A 4 -4.63 -0.24 7.44
C PRO A 4 -4.58 -1.37 8.47
N GLN A 5 -5.50 -1.38 9.44
CA GLN A 5 -5.56 -2.44 10.46
C GLN A 5 -5.95 -3.79 9.86
N LYS A 6 -6.87 -3.81 8.89
CA LYS A 6 -7.24 -5.04 8.15
C LYS A 6 -6.04 -5.56 7.36
N LEU A 7 -5.33 -4.68 6.66
CA LEU A 7 -4.14 -5.01 5.89
C LEU A 7 -3.01 -5.57 6.79
N TRP A 8 -2.80 -4.96 7.95
CA TRP A 8 -1.81 -5.43 8.92
C TRP A 8 -2.11 -6.85 9.42
N LYS A 9 -3.35 -7.11 9.85
CA LYS A 9 -3.75 -8.45 10.30
C LYS A 9 -3.59 -9.52 9.22
N MET A 10 -3.78 -9.14 7.96
CA MET A 10 -3.58 -10.02 6.82
C MET A 10 -2.10 -10.35 6.63
N LEU A 11 -1.22 -9.35 6.70
CA LEU A 11 0.23 -9.50 6.58
C LEU A 11 0.88 -10.30 7.73
N GLU A 12 0.32 -10.21 8.94
CA GLU A 12 0.77 -11.01 10.09
C GLU A 12 0.24 -12.45 10.05
N SER A 13 -0.77 -12.71 9.22
CA SER A 13 -1.39 -14.02 9.10
C SER A 13 -0.71 -14.82 7.99
N SER A 14 -0.15 -16.00 8.33
CA SER A 14 0.42 -16.95 7.35
C SER A 14 -0.61 -17.62 6.42
N ARG A 15 -1.90 -17.27 6.56
CA ARG A 15 -3.00 -17.83 5.75
C ARG A 15 -3.07 -17.30 4.32
N PHE A 16 -2.34 -16.23 4.00
CA PHE A 16 -2.41 -15.59 2.68
C PHE A 16 -1.04 -15.69 2.02
N LEU A 17 -1.02 -16.25 0.81
CA LEU A 17 0.20 -16.37 0.01
C LEU A 17 0.33 -15.21 -0.98
N SER A 18 -0.77 -14.51 -1.27
CA SER A 18 -0.79 -13.40 -2.23
C SER A 18 -0.22 -12.08 -1.72
N ILE A 19 0.05 -11.97 -0.42
CA ILE A 19 0.51 -10.73 0.21
C ILE A 19 1.50 -11.02 1.33
N TRP A 20 2.62 -10.31 1.36
CA TRP A 20 3.67 -10.50 2.36
C TRP A 20 4.48 -9.22 2.58
N TRP A 21 5.24 -9.20 3.67
CA TRP A 21 6.25 -8.17 3.91
C TRP A 21 7.45 -8.37 2.99
N SER A 22 7.96 -7.30 2.37
CA SER A 22 9.23 -7.35 1.65
C SER A 22 10.38 -7.72 2.58
N GLU A 23 11.53 -8.05 2.00
CA GLU A 23 12.79 -8.13 2.74
C GLU A 23 13.00 -6.82 3.52
N GLY A 24 13.33 -6.94 4.82
CA GLY A 24 13.43 -5.83 5.77
C GLY A 24 12.10 -5.25 6.29
N GLY A 25 10.94 -5.74 5.85
CA GLY A 25 9.63 -5.37 6.41
C GLY A 25 9.19 -3.92 6.15
N LYS A 26 9.80 -3.25 5.17
CA LYS A 26 9.53 -1.83 4.85
C LYS A 26 8.41 -1.65 3.83
N CYS A 27 8.22 -2.62 2.94
CA CYS A 27 7.20 -2.57 1.89
C CYS A 27 6.24 -3.73 2.01
N VAL A 28 5.04 -3.53 1.48
CA VAL A 28 4.03 -4.58 1.28
C VAL A 28 4.16 -5.08 -0.15
N ALA A 29 4.41 -6.37 -0.32
CA ALA A 29 4.46 -7.05 -1.60
C ALA A 29 3.12 -7.76 -1.87
N ILE A 30 2.56 -7.61 -3.07
CA ILE A 30 1.28 -8.19 -3.45
C ILE A 30 1.41 -8.85 -4.82
N ASN A 31 1.19 -10.16 -4.91
CA ASN A 31 0.97 -10.82 -6.19
C ASN A 31 -0.43 -10.48 -6.67
N LYS A 32 -0.53 -9.67 -7.74
CA LYS A 32 -1.80 -9.10 -8.19
C LYS A 32 -2.87 -10.14 -8.50
N ASP A 33 -2.53 -11.14 -9.31
CA ASP A 33 -3.50 -12.11 -9.81
C ASP A 33 -3.92 -13.10 -8.72
N LEU A 34 -2.96 -13.51 -7.88
CA LEU A 34 -3.25 -14.37 -6.74
C LEU A 34 -4.09 -13.63 -5.69
N PHE A 35 -3.82 -12.34 -5.45
CA PHE A 35 -4.56 -11.53 -4.49
C PHE A 35 -6.01 -11.32 -4.91
N GLU A 36 -6.24 -11.11 -6.20
CA GLU A 36 -7.60 -10.97 -6.71
C GLU A 36 -8.42 -12.25 -6.49
N LYS A 37 -7.83 -13.44 -6.66
CA LYS A 37 -8.51 -14.73 -6.42
C LYS A 37 -8.62 -15.06 -4.92
N GLU A 38 -7.53 -14.96 -4.18
CA GLU A 38 -7.42 -15.42 -2.78
C GLU A 38 -8.13 -14.49 -1.80
N VAL A 39 -8.10 -13.17 -2.04
CA VAL A 39 -8.57 -12.16 -1.09
C VAL A 39 -9.80 -11.43 -1.60
N LEU A 40 -9.74 -10.88 -2.82
CA LEU A 40 -10.83 -10.07 -3.36
C LEU A 40 -11.98 -10.90 -3.94
N GLY A 41 -11.71 -12.14 -4.34
CA GLY A 41 -12.70 -13.11 -4.82
C GLY A 41 -13.59 -13.66 -3.71
N ARG A 42 -13.23 -13.46 -2.43
CA ARG A 42 -14.07 -13.90 -1.30
C ARG A 42 -15.35 -13.06 -1.22
N ALA A 43 -16.48 -13.74 -1.13
CA ALA A 43 -17.81 -13.12 -1.01
C ALA A 43 -18.48 -13.47 0.34
N GLY A 44 -19.58 -12.76 0.64
CA GLY A 44 -20.40 -13.04 1.82
C GLY A 44 -19.62 -12.92 3.14
N PRO A 45 -19.81 -13.86 4.09
CA PRO A 45 -19.18 -13.81 5.42
C PRO A 45 -17.65 -13.89 5.39
N GLN A 46 -17.06 -14.40 4.30
CA GLN A 46 -15.60 -14.53 4.16
C GLN A 46 -14.94 -13.28 3.56
N ARG A 47 -15.72 -12.25 3.22
CA ARG A 47 -15.23 -11.03 2.58
C ARG A 47 -14.37 -10.21 3.54
N LEU A 48 -13.11 -9.96 3.16
CA LEU A 48 -12.15 -9.24 4.00
C LEU A 48 -12.18 -7.72 3.76
N PHE A 49 -12.30 -7.31 2.50
CA PHE A 49 -12.41 -5.92 2.07
C PHE A 49 -13.76 -5.63 1.43
N ASP A 50 -14.24 -4.40 1.52
CA ASP A 50 -15.53 -3.99 0.93
C ASP A 50 -15.47 -3.83 -0.60
N THR A 51 -14.37 -4.25 -1.21
CA THR A 51 -14.14 -4.23 -2.66
C THR A 51 -13.69 -5.61 -3.11
N GLN A 52 -14.13 -5.99 -4.31
CA GLN A 52 -13.67 -7.21 -5.00
C GLN A 52 -12.79 -6.88 -6.21
N LYS A 53 -12.58 -5.60 -6.51
CA LYS A 53 -11.78 -5.14 -7.65
C LYS A 53 -10.41 -4.67 -7.21
N MET A 54 -9.35 -5.13 -7.87
CA MET A 54 -7.98 -4.73 -7.57
C MET A 54 -7.78 -3.21 -7.64
N LYS A 55 -8.32 -2.55 -8.68
CA LYS A 55 -8.23 -1.08 -8.84
C LYS A 55 -8.76 -0.31 -7.62
N SER A 56 -9.87 -0.76 -7.04
CA SER A 56 -10.46 -0.14 -5.86
C SER A 56 -9.64 -0.40 -4.60
N PHE A 57 -8.99 -1.56 -4.51
CA PHE A 57 -8.04 -1.87 -3.44
C PHE A 57 -6.80 -0.96 -3.52
N MET A 58 -6.19 -0.82 -4.70
CA MET A 58 -5.07 0.10 -4.93
C MET A 58 -5.45 1.56 -4.61
N ARG A 59 -6.69 1.97 -4.93
CA ARG A 59 -7.20 3.28 -4.52
C ARG A 59 -7.23 3.46 -3.00
N GLN A 60 -7.59 2.42 -2.23
CA GLN A 60 -7.52 2.48 -0.77
C GLN A 60 -6.08 2.65 -0.28
N LEU A 61 -5.13 1.87 -0.82
CA LEU A 61 -3.69 2.04 -0.53
C LEU A 61 -3.27 3.50 -0.75
N ASN A 62 -3.59 4.06 -1.92
CA ASN A 62 -3.33 5.46 -2.22
C ASN A 62 -4.00 6.41 -1.21
N VAL A 63 -5.26 6.21 -0.84
CA VAL A 63 -5.93 7.09 0.15
C VAL A 63 -5.22 7.12 1.51
N TYR A 64 -4.54 6.04 1.91
CA TYR A 64 -3.76 5.96 3.15
C TYR A 64 -2.28 6.34 2.99
N GLY A 65 -1.88 6.86 1.83
CA GLY A 65 -0.54 7.38 1.60
C GLY A 65 0.50 6.32 1.22
N PHE A 66 0.07 5.11 0.84
CA PHE A 66 0.98 4.17 0.20
C PHE A 66 1.36 4.67 -1.19
N THR A 67 2.61 4.44 -1.57
CA THR A 67 3.16 4.73 -2.89
C THR A 67 3.65 3.43 -3.51
N GLU A 68 3.24 3.20 -4.75
CA GLU A 68 3.74 2.05 -5.53
C GLU A 68 5.21 2.28 -5.86
N THR A 69 6.06 1.34 -5.48
CA THR A 69 7.47 1.32 -5.82
C THR A 69 7.63 0.40 -7.02
N LYS A 70 8.09 0.95 -8.15
CA LYS A 70 8.53 0.12 -9.27
C LYS A 70 9.78 -0.61 -8.81
N ARG A 71 9.78 -1.95 -8.87
CA ARG A 71 11.06 -2.63 -9.10
C ARG A 71 11.45 -2.23 -10.51
N ASP A 72 12.63 -1.69 -10.69
CA ASP A 72 13.20 -1.67 -12.03
C ASP A 72 13.18 -3.13 -12.47
N ASP A 73 12.32 -3.44 -13.42
CA ASP A 73 12.40 -4.68 -14.17
C ASP A 73 13.75 -4.57 -14.88
N GLN A 74 14.82 -4.96 -14.17
CA GLN A 74 16.09 -5.23 -14.78
C GLN A 74 15.80 -6.41 -15.67
N ARG A 75 15.43 -6.08 -16.91
CA ARG A 75 15.30 -6.94 -18.06
C ARG A 75 16.62 -7.69 -18.10
N SER A 76 16.65 -8.86 -17.46
CA SER A 76 17.75 -9.80 -17.53
C SER A 76 17.78 -10.30 -18.97
N ALA A 77 18.42 -9.52 -19.84
CA ALA A 77 18.68 -9.87 -21.21
C ALA A 77 19.82 -10.89 -21.26
N SER A 78 19.58 -12.07 -20.65
CA SER A 78 20.33 -13.32 -20.81
C SER A 78 19.94 -14.33 -19.72
N LEU A 79 18.66 -14.73 -19.64
CA LEU A 79 18.29 -15.91 -18.86
C LEU A 79 18.33 -17.14 -19.80
N PRO A 80 19.01 -18.24 -19.42
CA PRO A 80 18.96 -19.50 -20.17
C PRO A 80 17.52 -19.96 -20.43
N GLU A 81 17.27 -20.53 -21.61
CA GLU A 81 15.93 -20.93 -22.09
C GLU A 81 15.19 -21.85 -21.10
N PHE A 82 15.92 -22.71 -20.37
CA PHE A 82 15.32 -23.58 -19.35
C PHE A 82 14.74 -22.80 -18.14
N LEU A 83 15.33 -21.66 -17.78
CA LEU A 83 14.82 -20.77 -16.74
C LEU A 83 13.82 -19.76 -17.31
N ALA A 84 13.75 -19.61 -18.64
CA ALA A 84 12.83 -18.68 -19.28
C ALA A 84 11.38 -19.12 -19.13
N GLU A 85 11.08 -20.42 -19.07
CA GLU A 85 9.72 -20.91 -18.80
C GLU A 85 9.28 -20.63 -17.36
N GLU A 86 10.13 -20.92 -16.38
CA GLU A 86 9.86 -20.64 -14.96
C GLU A 86 9.79 -19.12 -14.69
N ALA A 87 10.70 -18.36 -15.29
CA ALA A 87 10.67 -16.91 -15.28
C ALA A 87 9.47 -16.33 -16.04
N ALA A 88 8.97 -16.97 -17.10
CA ALA A 88 7.76 -16.55 -17.80
C ALA A 88 6.53 -16.76 -16.91
N VAL A 89 6.38 -17.92 -16.26
CA VAL A 89 5.32 -18.17 -15.27
C VAL A 89 5.39 -17.13 -14.13
N SER A 90 6.60 -16.78 -13.68
CA SER A 90 6.81 -15.70 -12.71
C SER A 90 6.56 -14.30 -13.27
N ALA A 91 6.85 -14.05 -14.54
CA ALA A 91 6.69 -12.76 -15.22
C ALA A 91 5.22 -12.44 -15.53
N HIS A 92 4.36 -13.45 -15.62
CA HIS A 92 2.92 -13.25 -15.74
C HIS A 92 2.28 -12.74 -14.45
N SER A 93 2.91 -12.95 -13.29
CA SER A 93 2.43 -12.46 -12.00
C SER A 93 3.02 -11.09 -11.69
N GLN A 94 2.28 -10.01 -11.96
CA GLN A 94 2.73 -8.66 -11.63
C GLN A 94 2.75 -8.48 -10.10
N ILE A 95 3.94 -8.66 -9.47
CA ILE A 95 4.11 -8.37 -8.05
C ILE A 95 4.24 -6.86 -7.86
N LEU A 96 3.31 -6.29 -7.09
CA LEU A 96 3.28 -4.87 -6.76
C LEU A 96 3.92 -4.63 -5.39
N TYR A 97 4.75 -3.60 -5.29
CA TYR A 97 5.36 -3.18 -4.03
C TYR A 97 4.78 -1.84 -3.58
N TYR A 98 4.32 -1.76 -2.34
CA TYR A 98 3.79 -0.54 -1.76
C TYR A 98 4.54 -0.15 -0.50
N TYR A 99 5.06 1.08 -0.50
CA TYR A 99 5.76 1.68 0.64
C TYR A 99 4.87 2.69 1.36
N ASN A 100 4.96 2.74 2.69
CA ASN A 100 4.38 3.81 3.51
C ASN A 100 5.19 3.97 4.81
N PRO A 101 5.72 5.15 5.14
CA PRO A 101 6.52 5.37 6.35
C PRO A 101 5.82 4.97 7.64
N CYS A 102 4.48 5.13 7.70
CA CYS A 102 3.68 4.78 8.87
C CYS A 102 3.24 3.30 8.89
N PHE A 103 3.65 2.48 7.92
CA PHE A 103 3.21 1.11 7.79
C PHE A 103 4.39 0.19 7.46
N ASN A 104 5.08 -0.28 8.50
CA ASN A 104 6.22 -1.18 8.38
C ASN A 104 6.23 -2.18 9.54
N ARG A 105 6.83 -3.35 9.31
CA ARG A 105 6.78 -4.50 10.23
C ARG A 105 7.43 -4.20 11.59
N ALA A 106 8.48 -3.39 11.61
CA ALA A 106 9.23 -3.08 12.82
C ALA A 106 8.48 -2.15 13.79
N HIS A 107 7.49 -1.40 13.30
CA HIS A 107 6.78 -0.38 14.09
C HIS A 107 5.25 -0.57 14.03
N PRO A 108 4.70 -1.66 14.59
CA PRO A 108 3.26 -1.97 14.55
C PRO A 108 2.36 -0.87 15.10
N TRP A 109 2.83 -0.10 16.08
CA TRP A 109 2.06 1.00 16.68
C TRP A 109 1.78 2.16 15.70
N LEU A 110 2.53 2.27 14.59
CA LEU A 110 2.28 3.28 13.57
C LEU A 110 1.00 3.00 12.75
N VAL A 111 0.54 1.75 12.70
CA VAL A 111 -0.67 1.35 11.97
C VAL A 111 -1.91 2.08 12.47
N GLU A 112 -1.99 2.36 13.76
CA GLU A 112 -3.09 3.14 14.35
C GLU A 112 -3.06 4.61 13.92
N ARG A 113 -1.85 5.11 13.62
CA ARG A 113 -1.60 6.48 13.16
C ARG A 113 -1.67 6.62 11.64
N CYS A 114 -1.78 5.53 10.88
CA CYS A 114 -2.05 5.55 9.43
C CYS A 114 -3.41 6.17 9.13
N ARG A 115 -3.42 7.48 8.87
CA ARG A 115 -4.63 8.26 8.56
C ARG A 115 -4.82 8.41 7.06
N ARG A 116 -6.08 8.56 6.63
CA ARG A 116 -6.39 8.94 5.26
C ARG A 116 -5.80 10.31 4.95
N ARG A 117 -5.26 10.51 3.75
CA ARG A 117 -4.69 11.80 3.30
C ARG A 117 -5.69 12.97 3.40
N ALA A 118 -6.98 12.72 3.15
CA ALA A 118 -8.04 13.73 3.32
C ALA A 118 -8.26 14.18 4.79
N ALA A 119 -7.81 13.40 5.78
CA ALA A 119 -7.83 13.82 7.19
C ALA A 119 -6.60 14.67 7.57
N LEU A 120 -5.51 14.57 6.81
CA LEU A 120 -4.33 15.44 6.97
C LEU A 120 -4.59 16.84 6.41
N LYS A 121 -5.24 16.94 5.24
CA LYS A 121 -5.61 18.24 4.65
C LYS A 121 -6.57 19.06 5.52
N ARG A 122 -7.45 18.40 6.30
CA ARG A 122 -8.37 19.08 7.23
C ARG A 122 -7.72 19.52 8.55
N ARG A 123 -6.43 19.25 8.74
CA ARG A 123 -5.67 19.55 9.97
C ARG A 123 -4.53 20.54 9.78
N ALA A 124 -4.34 21.10 8.58
CA ALA A 124 -3.45 22.25 8.43
C ALA A 124 -4.14 23.46 9.09
N PRO A 125 -3.53 24.09 10.11
CA PRO A 125 -3.96 25.41 10.55
C PRO A 125 -3.70 26.37 9.39
N GLY A 126 -4.69 27.19 9.04
CA GLY A 126 -4.49 28.30 8.12
C GLY A 126 -3.34 29.16 8.61
N GLU A 127 -2.44 29.50 7.70
CA GLU A 127 -1.43 30.53 7.90
C GLU A 127 -2.09 31.78 8.50
N ALA A 128 -1.50 32.28 9.58
CA ALA A 128 -1.96 33.48 10.25
C ALA A 128 -1.97 34.64 9.25
N GLU A 129 -3.16 35.17 9.01
CA GLU A 129 -3.41 36.41 8.31
C GLU A 129 -2.75 37.53 9.13
N THR A 130 -1.58 37.99 8.69
CA THR A 130 -1.00 39.24 9.20
C THR A 130 -1.83 40.39 8.64
N ASP A 131 -2.92 40.72 9.34
CA ASP A 131 -3.68 41.94 9.12
C ASP A 131 -2.79 43.14 9.48
N GLY A 132 -2.34 43.85 8.47
CA GLY A 132 -1.59 45.09 8.61
C GLY A 132 -2.54 46.27 8.74
N ARG A 133 -2.22 47.21 9.64
CA ARG A 133 -2.51 48.67 9.57
C ARG A 133 -2.17 49.36 10.92
N PRO A 134 -2.07 50.70 10.99
CA PRO A 134 -1.25 51.60 10.17
C PRO A 134 -0.43 52.59 11.04
N PHE A 135 0.37 53.41 10.36
CA PHE A 135 1.16 54.54 10.85
C PHE A 135 0.51 55.40 11.96
N ARG A 136 1.32 55.76 12.98
CA ARG A 136 1.18 56.99 13.78
C ARG A 136 2.55 57.56 14.08
N GLY A 137 2.83 58.76 13.55
CA GLY A 137 3.99 59.56 13.94
C GLY A 137 3.68 60.42 15.16
N PRO A 138 4.70 61.10 15.72
CA PRO A 138 4.59 62.41 16.34
C PRO A 138 4.79 63.54 15.33
#